data_AF-X1G9H3-F1
#
_entry.id   AF-X1G9H3-F1
#
_cell.length_a   1.000
_cell.length_b   1.000
_cell.length_c   1.000
_cell.angle_alpha   90.00
_cell.angle_beta   90.00
_cell.angle_gamma   90.00
#
_symmetry.space_group_name_H-M   'P 1'
#
loop_
_entity.id
_entity.type
_entity.pdbx_description
1 polymer ?
#
loop_
_entity_poly.entity_id
_entity_poly.type
_entity_poly.pdbx_seq_one_letter_code
_entity_poly.pdbx_strand_id
1 'polypeptide(L)'
;QFGSELKDSSQVFAKDSQDNLYIAGYTYGSLDGYTNQGSIDVAVSKLTSDGQIVWIRQLGTSAADAIRGMAIGDDGSVYLGGSISSNGVVIKLDSNGDEVWRDIIDPGSPSVYGQSIAIGNDGAGQFLAFV
;
A
#
# COMPACT_ATOMS: atom_id res chain seq x y z
N GLN A 1 7.93 17.49 -6.93
CA GLN A 1 8.91 16.64 -6.21
C GLN A 1 8.30 15.25 -6.12
N PHE A 2 9.03 14.20 -6.55
CA PHE A 2 8.58 12.80 -6.48
C PHE A 2 9.10 12.20 -5.19
N GLY A 3 8.37 12.43 -4.10
CA GLY A 3 8.80 12.04 -2.76
C GLY A 3 8.61 13.14 -1.73
N SER A 4 8.69 12.78 -0.45
CA SER A 4 8.66 13.73 0.66
C SER A 4 9.97 14.52 0.73
N GLU A 5 10.07 15.46 1.68
CA GLU A 5 11.35 16.12 2.01
C GLU A 5 12.32 15.17 2.75
N LEU A 6 11.87 13.96 3.10
CA LEU A 6 12.63 12.94 3.81
C LEU A 6 12.81 11.70 2.92
N LYS A 7 13.47 10.65 3.44
CA LYS A 7 13.79 9.45 2.66
C LYS A 7 12.49 8.75 2.22
N ASP A 8 12.44 8.30 0.97
CA ASP A 8 11.39 7.41 0.48
C ASP A 8 12.02 6.16 -0.14
N SER A 9 11.33 5.03 -0.10
CA SER A 9 11.83 3.81 -0.78
C SER A 9 10.66 3.00 -1.32
N SER A 10 10.72 2.65 -2.59
CA SER A 10 9.80 1.67 -3.17
C SER A 10 10.17 0.27 -2.67
N GLN A 11 9.16 -0.47 -2.22
CA GLN A 11 9.31 -1.86 -1.77
C GLN A 11 8.69 -2.82 -2.77
N VAL A 12 7.59 -2.43 -3.42
CA VAL A 12 6.87 -3.25 -4.40
C VAL A 12 6.34 -2.39 -5.54
N PHE A 13 6.22 -2.99 -6.73
CA PHE A 13 5.62 -2.36 -7.90
C PHE A 13 4.82 -3.39 -8.72
N ALA A 14 3.81 -2.92 -9.42
CA ALA A 14 2.97 -3.72 -10.31
C ALA A 14 2.48 -2.88 -11.49
N LYS A 15 1.99 -3.52 -12.55
CA LYS A 15 1.37 -2.85 -13.69
C LYS A 15 -0.04 -3.36 -13.93
N ASP A 16 -0.91 -2.52 -14.48
CA ASP A 16 -2.19 -2.94 -15.04
C ASP A 16 -2.09 -3.28 -16.54
N SER A 17 -3.19 -3.73 -17.12
CA SER A 17 -3.28 -4.10 -18.55
C SER A 17 -3.08 -2.94 -19.52
N GLN A 18 -3.09 -1.69 -19.03
CA GLN A 18 -2.84 -0.47 -19.79
C GLN A 18 -1.41 0.07 -19.58
N ASP A 19 -0.53 -0.74 -18.99
CA ASP A 19 0.86 -0.37 -18.68
C ASP A 19 1.00 0.79 -17.67
N ASN A 20 -0.07 1.16 -16.95
CA ASN A 20 0.06 2.09 -15.82
C ASN A 20 0.86 1.40 -14.71
N LEU A 21 1.75 2.15 -14.08
CA LEU A 21 2.65 1.67 -13.03
C LEU A 21 2.09 2.03 -11.66
N TYR A 22 2.05 1.04 -10.77
CA TYR A 22 1.71 1.21 -9.37
C TYR A 22 2.96 0.96 -8.55
N ILE A 23 3.26 1.85 -7.62
CA ILE A 23 4.44 1.76 -6.76
C ILE A 23 3.99 1.96 -5.32
N ALA A 24 4.38 1.03 -4.44
CA ALA A 24 4.19 1.18 -3.00
C ALA A 24 5.53 1.10 -2.25
N GLY A 25 5.61 1.87 -1.18
CA GLY A 25 6.81 2.07 -0.38
C GLY A 25 6.50 2.69 0.96
N TYR A 26 7.51 3.26 1.60
CA TYR A 26 7.34 4.08 2.78
C TYR A 26 7.91 5.49 2.57
N THR A 27 7.37 6.43 3.33
CA THR A 27 7.84 7.82 3.43
C THR A 27 8.07 8.19 4.89
N TYR A 28 9.15 8.92 5.16
CA TYR A 28 9.39 9.50 6.49
C TYR A 28 8.72 10.87 6.67
N GLY A 29 8.12 11.43 5.60
CA GLY A 29 7.57 12.78 5.59
C GLY A 29 6.13 12.87 5.09
N SER A 30 5.69 14.11 4.88
CA SER A 30 4.38 14.45 4.32
C SER A 30 4.46 14.47 2.80
N LEU A 31 3.53 13.79 2.12
CA LEU A 31 3.50 13.66 0.66
C LEU A 31 2.14 14.13 0.11
N ASP A 32 2.14 14.91 -0.98
CA ASP A 32 0.93 15.30 -1.73
C ASP A 32 -0.24 15.85 -0.88
N GLY A 33 0.07 16.70 0.11
CA GLY A 33 -0.93 17.30 1.00
C GLY A 33 -1.37 16.39 2.16
N TYR A 34 -0.93 15.15 2.21
CA TYR A 34 -1.06 14.30 3.39
C TYR A 34 -0.07 14.72 4.48
N THR A 35 -0.41 14.44 5.73
CA THR A 35 0.47 14.69 6.89
C THR A 35 1.05 13.37 7.37
N ASN A 36 2.36 13.35 7.61
CA ASN A 36 3.02 12.20 8.25
C ASN A 36 2.44 11.95 9.65
N GLN A 37 2.02 10.72 9.92
CA GLN A 37 1.33 10.40 11.17
C GLN A 37 2.22 9.79 12.24
N GLY A 38 3.43 9.34 11.89
CA GLY A 38 4.29 8.56 12.78
C GLY A 38 5.78 8.66 12.43
N SER A 39 6.47 7.51 12.44
CA SER A 39 7.90 7.48 12.04
C SER A 39 8.06 7.26 10.55
N ILE A 40 7.28 6.34 9.99
CA ILE A 40 7.21 6.04 8.56
C ILE A 40 5.78 5.67 8.23
N ASP A 41 5.28 6.24 7.14
CA ASP A 41 3.95 5.96 6.62
C ASP A 41 4.08 5.20 5.29
N VAL A 42 3.07 4.43 4.94
CA VAL A 42 2.98 3.80 3.63
C VAL A 42 2.67 4.88 2.59
N ALA A 43 3.40 4.87 1.48
CA ALA A 43 3.08 5.69 0.31
C ALA A 43 2.78 4.77 -0.88
N VAL A 44 1.66 5.01 -1.56
CA VAL A 44 1.25 4.30 -2.77
C VAL A 44 0.97 5.32 -3.86
N SER A 45 1.40 5.03 -5.08
CA SER A 45 1.22 5.91 -6.22
C SER A 45 0.84 5.13 -7.46
N LYS A 46 0.00 5.73 -8.30
CA LYS A 46 -0.28 5.29 -9.66
C LYS A 46 0.31 6.30 -10.64
N LEU A 47 1.00 5.79 -11.65
CA LEU A 47 1.58 6.56 -12.74
C LEU A 47 1.04 6.02 -14.06
N THR A 48 0.88 6.89 -15.05
CA THR A 48 0.61 6.48 -16.43
C THR A 48 1.81 5.72 -17.01
N SER A 49 1.62 5.05 -18.15
CA SER A 49 2.70 4.40 -18.91
C SER A 49 3.88 5.33 -19.21
N ASP A 50 3.61 6.63 -19.31
CA ASP A 50 4.59 7.69 -19.61
C ASP A 50 5.19 8.30 -18.34
N GLY A 51 4.91 7.73 -17.17
CA GLY A 51 5.45 8.15 -15.89
C GLY A 51 4.79 9.40 -15.28
N GLN A 52 3.60 9.80 -15.75
CA GLN A 52 2.86 10.91 -15.14
C GLN A 52 2.08 10.42 -13.93
N ILE A 53 2.12 11.15 -12.81
CA ILE A 53 1.35 10.79 -11.62
C ILE A 53 -0.15 10.94 -11.91
N VAL A 54 -0.91 9.88 -11.65
CA VAL A 54 -2.37 9.89 -11.63
C VAL A 54 -2.86 10.23 -10.23
N TRP A 55 -2.31 9.54 -9.22
CA TRP A 55 -2.61 9.82 -7.82
C TRP A 55 -1.50 9.33 -6.89
N ILE A 56 -1.47 9.90 -5.69
CA ILE A 56 -0.66 9.49 -4.55
C ILE A 56 -1.58 9.30 -3.34
N ARG A 57 -1.26 8.31 -2.49
CA ARG A 57 -1.90 8.07 -1.20
C ARG A 57 -0.85 7.83 -0.13
N GLN A 58 -1.04 8.45 1.02
CA GLN A 58 -0.25 8.20 2.22
C GLN A 58 -1.15 7.61 3.30
N LEU A 59 -0.78 6.43 3.78
CA LEU A 59 -1.53 5.64 4.76
C LEU A 59 -0.61 5.43 5.96
N GLY A 60 -0.94 6.07 7.08
CA GLY A 60 -0.10 6.11 8.25
C GLY A 60 -0.89 6.08 9.55
N THR A 61 -0.19 5.80 10.62
CA THR A 61 -0.60 5.84 12.02
C THR A 61 0.55 6.44 12.84
N SER A 62 0.36 6.55 14.16
CA SER A 62 1.44 6.98 15.05
C SER A 62 2.63 6.01 15.13
N ALA A 63 2.49 4.78 14.62
CA ALA A 63 3.54 3.77 14.61
C ALA A 63 4.38 3.85 13.32
N ALA A 64 5.25 2.86 13.13
CA ALA A 64 5.89 2.62 11.83
C ALA A 64 5.02 1.68 11.01
N ASP A 65 4.66 2.11 9.80
CA ASP A 65 3.78 1.37 8.90
C ASP A 65 4.52 0.90 7.65
N ALA A 66 4.17 -0.29 7.17
CA ALA A 66 4.85 -0.92 6.04
C ALA A 66 3.90 -1.78 5.21
N ILE A 67 4.02 -1.69 3.89
CA ILE A 67 3.42 -2.64 2.95
C ILE A 67 4.50 -3.60 2.46
N ARG A 68 4.14 -4.88 2.36
CA ARG A 68 5.01 -5.95 1.86
C ARG A 68 4.52 -6.57 0.57
N GLY A 69 3.24 -6.42 0.23
CA GLY A 69 2.64 -6.96 -0.99
C GLY A 69 1.62 -6.01 -1.59
N MET A 70 1.53 -6.01 -2.92
CA MET A 70 0.55 -5.27 -3.70
C MET A 70 0.07 -6.11 -4.87
N ALA A 71 -1.23 -6.09 -5.14
CA ALA A 71 -1.82 -6.66 -6.35
C ALA A 71 -2.82 -5.69 -6.97
N ILE A 72 -2.98 -5.77 -8.28
CA ILE A 72 -3.85 -4.89 -9.06
C ILE A 72 -4.94 -5.76 -9.67
N GLY A 73 -6.20 -5.39 -9.46
CA GLY A 73 -7.36 -6.01 -10.11
C GLY A 73 -7.54 -5.50 -11.54
N ASP A 74 -8.22 -6.29 -12.37
CA ASP A 74 -8.54 -5.90 -13.76
C ASP A 74 -9.43 -4.65 -13.83
N ASP A 75 -10.15 -4.32 -12.75
CA ASP A 75 -10.94 -3.10 -12.58
C ASP A 75 -10.10 -1.88 -12.15
N GLY A 76 -8.78 -2.07 -11.99
CA GLY A 76 -7.86 -1.06 -11.48
C GLY A 76 -7.86 -0.91 -9.96
N SER A 77 -8.59 -1.74 -9.22
CA SER A 77 -8.51 -1.79 -7.75
C SER A 77 -7.09 -2.17 -7.31
N VAL A 78 -6.64 -1.58 -6.22
CA VAL A 78 -5.34 -1.89 -5.61
C VAL A 78 -5.57 -2.61 -4.30
N TYR A 79 -4.91 -3.75 -4.12
CA TYR A 79 -4.93 -4.47 -2.86
C TYR A 79 -3.54 -4.45 -2.26
N LEU A 80 -3.44 -4.04 -1.00
CA LEU A 80 -2.20 -3.92 -0.26
C LEU A 80 -2.24 -4.86 0.94
N GLY A 81 -1.10 -5.41 1.31
CA GLY A 81 -0.97 -6.03 2.62
C GLY A 81 0.40 -5.87 3.24
N GLY A 82 0.42 -5.88 4.56
CA GLY A 82 1.59 -5.59 5.36
C GLY A 82 1.20 -5.39 6.81
N SER A 83 1.78 -4.37 7.44
CA SER A 83 1.53 -4.04 8.83
C SER A 83 1.24 -2.56 9.01
N ILE A 84 0.16 -2.26 9.74
CA ILE A 84 -0.16 -0.92 10.21
C ILE A 84 -0.39 -0.97 11.73
N SER A 85 0.12 0.00 12.49
CA SER A 85 -0.01 0.04 13.96
C SER A 85 0.50 -1.22 14.67
N SER A 86 1.48 -1.93 14.09
CA SER A 86 1.98 -3.26 14.51
C SER A 86 1.04 -4.45 14.27
N ASN A 87 -0.13 -4.24 13.67
CA ASN A 87 -1.05 -5.32 13.29
C ASN A 87 -0.92 -5.65 11.81
N GLY A 88 -1.18 -6.91 11.45
CA GLY A 88 -1.34 -7.28 10.05
C GLY A 88 -2.54 -6.52 9.45
N VAL A 89 -2.44 -6.13 8.19
CA VAL A 89 -3.55 -5.43 7.51
C VAL A 89 -3.66 -5.84 6.06
N VAL A 90 -4.89 -5.85 5.57
CA VAL A 90 -5.25 -5.88 4.17
C VAL A 90 -6.02 -4.60 3.85
N ILE A 91 -5.69 -3.92 2.76
CA ILE A 91 -6.36 -2.68 2.34
C ILE A 91 -6.75 -2.83 0.89
N LYS A 92 -8.00 -2.49 0.54
CA LYS A 92 -8.43 -2.30 -0.83
C LYS A 92 -8.60 -0.81 -1.11
N LEU A 93 -7.97 -0.35 -2.18
CA LEU A 93 -8.23 0.93 -2.82
C LEU A 93 -8.98 0.71 -4.12
N ASP A 94 -9.83 1.66 -4.50
CA ASP A 94 -10.42 1.69 -5.84
C ASP A 94 -9.40 2.22 -6.89
N SER A 95 -9.84 2.31 -8.15
CA SER A 95 -8.99 2.78 -9.25
C SER A 95 -8.60 4.25 -9.17
N ASN A 96 -9.30 5.04 -8.34
CA ASN A 96 -8.98 6.44 -8.02
C ASN A 96 -8.01 6.56 -6.83
N GLY A 97 -7.71 5.44 -6.17
CA GLY A 97 -6.84 5.37 -4.99
C GLY A 97 -7.60 5.57 -3.67
N ASP A 98 -8.93 5.62 -3.68
CA ASP A 98 -9.70 5.83 -2.46
C ASP A 98 -9.88 4.51 -1.70
N GLU A 99 -9.70 4.52 -0.38
CA GLU A 99 -9.86 3.32 0.45
C GLU A 99 -11.31 2.85 0.42
N VAL A 100 -11.53 1.63 -0.08
CA VAL A 100 -12.84 0.97 -0.13
C VAL A 100 -13.10 0.27 1.20
N TRP A 101 -12.11 -0.49 1.67
CA TRP A 101 -12.15 -1.17 2.95
C TRP A 101 -10.73 -1.54 3.41
N ARG A 102 -10.60 -1.79 4.72
CA ARG A 102 -9.45 -2.46 5.31
C ARG A 102 -9.88 -3.52 6.30
N ASP A 103 -9.08 -4.58 6.42
CA ASP A 103 -9.25 -5.63 7.40
C ASP A 103 -7.99 -5.73 8.26
N ILE A 104 -8.16 -5.67 9.58
CA ILE A 104 -7.06 -5.72 10.55
C ILE A 104 -6.94 -7.15 11.05
N ILE A 105 -5.79 -7.76 10.78
CA ILE A 105 -5.43 -9.08 11.24
C ILE A 105 -4.64 -8.92 12.54
N ASP A 106 -5.37 -8.92 13.66
CA ASP A 106 -4.82 -8.92 15.02
C ASP A 106 -4.95 -10.33 15.63
N PRO A 107 -3.85 -11.11 15.72
CA PRO A 107 -3.88 -12.44 16.31
C PRO A 107 -3.90 -12.44 17.85
N GLY A 108 -4.04 -11.29 18.53
CA GLY A 108 -4.22 -11.22 19.98
C GLY A 108 -2.97 -11.52 20.82
N SER A 109 -1.78 -11.43 20.22
CA SER A 109 -0.49 -11.67 20.90
C SER A 109 0.53 -10.61 20.45
N PRO A 110 1.34 -10.03 21.36
CA PRO A 110 2.34 -9.07 20.95
C PRO A 110 3.38 -9.79 20.10
N SER A 111 3.64 -9.29 18.89
CA SER A 111 4.65 -9.76 17.93
C SER A 111 4.18 -10.81 16.90
N VAL A 112 3.16 -10.48 16.12
CA VAL A 112 3.01 -11.09 14.78
C VAL A 112 3.20 -10.01 13.72
N TYR A 113 4.35 -10.07 13.04
CA TYR A 113 4.61 -9.25 11.86
C TYR A 113 3.99 -9.96 10.66
N GLY A 114 2.95 -9.39 10.03
CA GLY A 114 2.49 -9.89 8.73
C GLY A 114 3.66 -9.88 7.74
N GLN A 115 4.14 -11.05 7.33
CA GLN A 115 5.36 -11.15 6.50
C GLN A 115 5.06 -11.15 4.99
N SER A 116 3.87 -11.60 4.57
CA SER A 116 3.47 -11.52 3.16
C SER A 116 1.96 -11.67 3.01
N ILE A 117 1.39 -10.93 2.07
CA ILE A 117 0.10 -11.23 1.47
C ILE A 117 0.36 -11.57 0.01
N ALA A 118 -0.23 -12.66 -0.46
CA ALA A 118 -0.32 -12.95 -1.89
C ALA A 118 -1.80 -12.91 -2.28
N ILE A 119 -2.10 -12.29 -3.40
CA ILE A 119 -3.45 -12.21 -3.94
C ILE A 119 -3.43 -12.98 -5.26
N GLY A 120 -4.37 -13.90 -5.43
CA GLY A 120 -4.53 -14.64 -6.67
C GLY A 120 -4.91 -13.70 -7.83
N ASN A 121 -4.40 -13.99 -9.03
CA ASN A 121 -4.70 -13.26 -10.28
C ASN A 121 -6.15 -13.45 -10.78
N ASP A 122 -7.12 -13.75 -9.91
CA ASP A 122 -8.51 -14.00 -10.31
C ASP A 122 -9.44 -12.78 -10.14
N GLY A 123 -8.91 -11.65 -9.66
CA GLY A 123 -9.70 -10.44 -9.39
C GLY A 123 -10.72 -10.62 -8.25
N ALA A 124 -10.76 -11.78 -7.59
CA ALA A 124 -11.74 -12.14 -6.57
C ALA A 124 -11.19 -12.04 -5.14
N GLY A 125 -9.94 -11.59 -4.96
CA GLY A 125 -9.40 -11.30 -3.63
C GLY A 125 -9.32 -12.55 -2.74
N GLN A 126 -8.72 -13.64 -3.24
CA GLN A 126 -8.35 -14.73 -2.35
C GLN A 126 -7.13 -14.30 -1.51
N PHE A 127 -7.37 -14.05 -0.23
CA PHE A 127 -6.34 -13.70 0.73
C PHE A 127 -5.65 -14.96 1.26
N LEU A 128 -4.38 -15.16 0.90
CA LEU A 128 -3.48 -16.04 1.64
C LEU A 128 -2.59 -15.16 2.53
N ALA A 129 -2.85 -15.17 3.83
CA ALA A 129 -1.95 -14.64 4.84
C ALA A 129 -1.16 -15.81 5.46
N PHE A 130 0.17 -15.79 5.37
CA PHE A 130 1.02 -16.66 6.17
C PHE A 130 1.42 -15.92 7.46
N VAL A 131 1.15 -16.57 8.60
CA VAL A 131 1.51 -16.13 9.95
C VAL A 131 2.97 -16.46 10.24
#